data_AF-A0A9E4N330-F1
#
_entry.id   AF-A0A9E4N330-F1
#
_cell.length_a   1.000
_cell.length_b   1.000
_cell.length_c   1.000
_cell.angle_alpha   90.00
_cell.angle_beta   90.00
_cell.angle_gamma   90.00
#
_symmetry.space_group_name_H-M   'P 1'
#
loop_
_entity.id
_entity.type
_entity.pdbx_description
1 polymer ?
#
loop_
_entity_poly.entity_id
_entity_poly.type
_entity_poly.pdbx_seq_one_letter_code
_entity_poly.pdbx_strand_id
1 'polypeptide(L)'
;MMRPNPANFEAFIDPNGGEWIKVKTGQFKDVIWRPTDMMVGEEREDGSANLSFTTEFLGDVPEKLDLFEKVAGNIIYNIIETQLKE
;
A
#
# COMPACT_ATOMS: atom_id res chain seq x y z
N MET A 1 -16.66 19.51 1.10
CA MET A 1 -15.84 19.14 -0.08
C MET A 1 -14.44 18.81 0.41
N MET A 2 -13.95 17.59 0.18
CA MET A 2 -12.52 17.29 0.22
C MET A 2 -12.20 16.31 -0.93
N ARG A 3 -11.76 16.85 -2.07
CA ARG A 3 -10.73 16.24 -2.91
C ARG A 3 -9.57 17.24 -2.86
N PRO A 4 -8.36 16.82 -2.48
CA PRO A 4 -7.58 15.90 -3.31
C PRO A 4 -6.87 14.82 -2.49
N ASN A 5 -6.97 13.55 -2.86
CA ASN A 5 -5.90 12.63 -2.50
C ASN A 5 -4.86 12.69 -3.62
N PRO A 6 -3.70 13.35 -3.46
CA PRO A 6 -2.58 13.08 -4.34
C PRO A 6 -2.00 11.73 -3.90
N ALA A 7 -2.79 10.66 -4.01
CA ALA A 7 -2.36 9.32 -3.63
C ALA A 7 -1.00 9.12 -4.28
N ASN A 8 0.02 8.90 -3.45
CA ASN A 8 1.38 8.67 -3.91
C ASN A 8 1.51 7.29 -4.58
N PHE A 9 0.38 6.67 -4.94
CA PHE A 9 0.24 5.39 -5.59
C PHE A 9 -0.91 5.41 -6.60
N GLU A 10 -0.89 4.47 -7.54
CA GLU A 10 -1.97 4.15 -8.48
C GLU A 10 -2.11 2.63 -8.64
N ALA A 11 -3.28 2.20 -9.07
CA ALA A 11 -3.49 0.82 -9.51
C ALA A 11 -2.66 0.54 -10.77
N PHE A 12 -2.07 -0.63 -10.86
CA PHE A 12 -1.32 -1.11 -12.00
C PHE A 12 -1.75 -2.54 -12.34
N ILE A 13 -2.04 -2.81 -13.61
CA ILE A 13 -2.38 -4.15 -14.09
C ILE A 13 -1.22 -4.64 -14.95
N ASP A 14 -0.67 -5.79 -14.62
CA ASP A 14 0.39 -6.41 -15.44
C ASP A 14 -0.20 -7.06 -16.72
N PRO A 15 0.63 -7.42 -17.71
CA PRO A 15 0.15 -8.05 -18.95
C PRO A 15 -0.57 -9.39 -18.77
N ASN A 16 -0.41 -10.06 -17.62
CA ASN A 16 -1.08 -11.31 -17.27
C ASN A 16 -2.40 -11.06 -16.51
N GLY A 17 -2.78 -9.80 -16.29
CA GLY A 17 -3.98 -9.43 -15.54
C GLY A 17 -3.79 -9.41 -14.03
N GLY A 18 -2.54 -9.45 -13.53
CA GLY A 18 -2.27 -9.30 -12.10
C GLY A 18 -2.51 -7.88 -11.62
N GLU A 19 -3.13 -7.73 -10.44
CA GLU A 19 -3.37 -6.44 -9.80
C GLU A 19 -2.21 -6.05 -8.88
N TRP A 20 -1.72 -4.83 -9.04
CA TRP A 20 -0.57 -4.28 -8.34
C TRP A 20 -0.79 -2.81 -7.96
N ILE A 21 0.10 -2.32 -7.11
CA ILE A 21 0.20 -0.94 -6.66
C ILE A 21 1.50 -0.36 -7.20
N LYS A 22 1.41 0.76 -7.94
CA LYS A 22 2.57 1.50 -8.41
C LYS A 22 2.74 2.80 -7.64
N VAL A 23 3.92 3.05 -7.09
CA VAL A 23 4.24 4.31 -6.40
C VAL A 23 4.48 5.43 -7.41
N LYS A 24 3.82 6.58 -7.25
CA LYS A 24 3.83 7.71 -8.20
C LYS A 24 4.88 8.78 -7.90
N THR A 25 5.27 8.92 -6.63
CA THR A 25 6.07 10.06 -6.16
C THR A 25 7.07 9.65 -5.08
N GLY A 26 8.06 10.52 -4.82
CA GLY A 26 9.07 10.31 -3.78
C GLY A 26 10.21 9.38 -4.22
N GLN A 27 11.02 8.93 -3.25
CA GLN A 27 12.22 8.12 -3.52
C GLN A 27 11.94 6.71 -4.04
N PHE A 28 10.70 6.22 -3.89
CA PHE A 28 10.25 4.90 -4.34
C PHE A 28 9.38 4.99 -5.59
N LYS A 29 9.42 6.11 -6.31
CA LYS A 29 8.68 6.29 -7.55
C LYS A 29 8.98 5.13 -8.51
N ASP A 30 7.93 4.68 -9.19
CA ASP A 30 7.93 3.58 -10.16
C ASP A 30 8.13 2.16 -9.57
N VAL A 31 8.27 2.03 -8.24
CA VAL A 31 8.18 0.72 -7.58
C VAL A 31 6.77 0.16 -7.74
N ILE A 32 6.68 -1.06 -8.27
CA ILE A 32 5.44 -1.82 -8.43
C ILE A 32 5.46 -2.97 -7.43
N TRP A 33 4.43 -3.06 -6.61
CA TRP A 33 4.38 -4.02 -5.51
C TRP A 33 2.94 -4.36 -5.15
N ARG A 34 2.75 -5.40 -4.33
CA ARG A 34 1.47 -5.71 -3.71
C ARG A 34 1.68 -6.31 -2.32
N PRO A 35 0.73 -6.10 -1.39
CA PRO A 35 0.74 -6.84 -0.14
C PRO A 35 0.27 -8.28 -0.39
N THR A 36 0.92 -9.22 0.27
CA THR A 36 0.50 -10.62 0.38
C THR A 36 0.42 -11.01 1.85
N ASP A 37 -0.29 -12.11 2.14
CA ASP A 37 -0.41 -12.65 3.51
C ASP A 37 -0.88 -11.62 4.55
N MET A 38 -1.83 -10.76 4.16
CA MET A 38 -2.33 -9.70 5.03
C MET A 38 -3.12 -10.28 6.22
N MET A 39 -2.77 -9.81 7.42
CA MET A 39 -3.50 -10.09 8.65
C MET A 39 -3.80 -8.77 9.37
N VAL A 40 -5.06 -8.56 9.69
CA VAL A 40 -5.50 -7.49 10.60
C VAL A 40 -5.68 -8.11 11.97
N GLY A 41 -4.93 -7.61 12.94
CA GLY A 41 -5.02 -7.99 14.34
C GLY A 41 -6.29 -7.45 15.00
N GLU A 42 -6.47 -7.79 16.27
CA GLU A 42 -7.63 -7.35 17.03
C GLU A 42 -7.69 -5.82 17.16
N GLU A 43 -8.90 -5.29 17.07
CA GLU A 43 -9.19 -3.88 17.33
C GLU A 43 -8.96 -3.60 18.82
N ARG A 44 -8.14 -2.60 19.10
CA ARG A 44 -7.86 -2.12 20.45
C ARG A 44 -8.95 -1.16 20.91
N GLU A 45 -8.99 -0.88 22.21
CA GLU A 45 -9.94 0.06 22.82
C GLU A 45 -9.90 1.47 22.23
N ASP A 46 -8.80 1.86 21.56
CA ASP A 46 -8.64 3.14 20.88
C ASP A 46 -9.11 3.13 19.41
N GLY A 47 -9.67 2.02 18.94
CA GLY A 47 -10.10 1.83 17.55
C GLY A 47 -8.96 1.54 16.56
N SER A 48 -7.73 1.33 17.04
CA SER A 48 -6.61 0.92 16.19
C SER A 48 -6.49 -0.60 16.11
N ALA A 49 -6.05 -1.12 14.96
CA ALA A 49 -5.71 -2.54 14.78
C ALA A 49 -4.27 -2.67 14.26
N ASN A 50 -3.58 -3.73 14.68
CA ASN A 50 -2.29 -4.05 14.07
C ASN A 50 -2.50 -4.57 12.64
N LEU A 51 -1.66 -4.14 11.71
CA LEU A 51 -1.61 -4.71 10.37
C LEU A 51 -0.28 -5.42 10.17
N SER A 52 -0.32 -6.66 9.71
CA SER A 52 0.84 -7.43 9.26
C SER A 52 0.64 -7.84 7.80
N PHE A 53 1.69 -7.75 7.00
CA PHE A 53 1.68 -8.12 5.58
C PHE A 53 3.09 -8.45 5.11
N THR A 54 3.18 -9.27 4.08
CA THR A 54 4.39 -9.47 3.28
C THR A 54 4.30 -8.59 2.03
N THR A 55 5.44 -8.24 1.44
CA THR A 55 5.50 -7.49 0.18
C THR A 55 6.04 -8.36 -0.94
N GLU A 56 5.30 -8.40 -2.05
CA GLU A 56 5.81 -8.88 -3.33
C GLU A 56 6.10 -7.71 -4.25
N PHE A 57 7.22 -7.78 -4.97
CA PHE A 57 7.65 -6.75 -5.90
C PHE A 57 7.57 -7.26 -7.34
N LEU A 58 7.03 -6.43 -8.23
CA LEU A 58 7.13 -6.64 -9.66
C LEU A 58 8.31 -5.84 -10.20
N GLY A 59 9.46 -6.50 -10.33
CA GLY A 59 10.72 -5.88 -10.75
C GLY A 59 11.71 -5.75 -9.59
N ASP A 60 12.44 -4.65 -9.55
CA ASP A 60 13.52 -4.44 -8.60
C ASP A 60 13.00 -4.22 -7.17
N VAL A 61 13.65 -4.90 -6.22
CA VAL A 61 13.38 -4.72 -4.79
C VAL A 61 14.06 -3.42 -4.32
N PRO A 62 13.34 -2.50 -3.64
CA PRO A 62 13.94 -1.26 -3.15
C PRO A 62 15.07 -1.52 -2.15
N GLU A 63 16.20 -0.80 -2.29
CA GLU A 63 17.34 -0.95 -1.37
C GLU A 63 17.02 -0.54 0.08
N LYS A 64 16.07 0.38 0.28
CA LYS A 64 15.70 0.93 1.60
C LYS A 64 14.39 0.34 2.11
N LEU A 65 14.37 -0.97 2.36
CA LEU A 65 13.18 -1.72 2.77
C LEU A 65 12.49 -1.15 4.02
N ASP A 66 13.23 -0.79 5.07
CA ASP A 66 12.65 -0.23 6.31
C ASP A 66 11.87 1.08 6.08
N LEU A 67 12.32 1.89 5.12
CA LEU A 67 11.61 3.12 4.73
C LEU A 67 10.44 2.80 3.80
N PHE A 68 10.58 1.78 2.96
CA PHE A 68 9.52 1.33 2.07
C PHE A 68 8.34 0.76 2.86
N GLU A 69 8.59 -0.01 3.93
CA GLU A 69 7.56 -0.56 4.82
C GLU A 69 6.59 0.52 5.33
N LYS A 70 7.13 1.68 5.75
CA LYS A 70 6.30 2.82 6.18
C LYS A 70 5.43 3.37 5.07
N VAL A 71 5.95 3.44 3.84
CA VAL A 71 5.19 3.90 2.67
C VAL A 71 4.11 2.88 2.31
N ALA A 72 4.45 1.59 2.31
CA ALA A 72 3.53 0.50 2.05
C ALA A 72 2.37 0.48 3.06
N GLY A 73 2.66 0.57 4.36
CA GLY A 73 1.64 0.63 5.40
C GLY A 73 0.69 1.81 5.24
N ASN A 74 1.21 3.01 4.95
CA ASN A 74 0.39 4.19 4.70
C ASN A 74 -0.50 4.04 3.46
N ILE A 75 0.00 3.41 2.39
CA ILE A 75 -0.79 3.15 1.18
C ILE A 75 -1.93 2.18 1.49
N ILE A 76 -1.64 1.07 2.19
CA ILE A 76 -2.67 0.08 2.57
C ILE A 76 -3.74 0.73 3.44
N TYR A 77 -3.33 1.49 4.45
CA TYR A 77 -4.27 2.22 5.31
C TYR A 77 -5.19 3.15 4.50
N ASN A 78 -4.63 3.92 3.56
CA ASN A 78 -5.42 4.79 2.69
C ASN A 78 -6.41 4.02 1.80
N ILE A 79 -6.02 2.84 1.30
CA ILE A 79 -6.91 1.97 0.51
C ILE A 79 -8.08 1.49 1.37
N ILE A 80 -7.80 0.95 2.56
CA ILE A 80 -8.82 0.44 3.48
C ILE A 80 -9.78 1.55 3.91
N GLU A 81 -9.27 2.71 4.32
CA GLU A 81 -10.10 3.85 4.70
C GLU A 81 -11.02 4.33 3.57
N THR A 82 -10.53 4.29 2.32
CA THR A 82 -11.32 4.73 1.17
C THR A 82 -12.49 3.77 0.93
N GLN A 83 -12.25 2.46 1.04
CA GLN A 83 -13.28 1.43 0.85
C GLN A 83 -14.35 1.44 1.95
N LEU A 84 -13.99 1.81 3.19
CA LEU A 84 -14.95 1.90 4.30
C LEU A 84 -15.86 3.13 4.23
N LYS A 85 -15.52 4.13 3.40
CA LYS A 85 -16.27 5.39 3.26
C LYS A 85 -17.18 5.40 2.02
N GLU A 86 -17.12 4.37 1.18
CA GLU A 86 -18.02 4.11 0.04
C GLU A 86 -19.16 3.17 0.44
#